data_AF-A0A4Q0MPB5-F1
#
_entry.id   AF-A0A4Q0MPB5-F1
#
_cell.length_a   1.000
_cell.length_b   1.000
_cell.length_c   1.000
_cell.angle_alpha   90.00
_cell.angle_beta   90.00
_cell.angle_gamma   90.00
#
_symmetry.space_group_name_H-M   'P 1'
#
loop_
_entity.id
_entity.type
_entity.pdbx_description
1 polymer ?
#
loop_
_entity_poly.entity_id
_entity_poly.type
_entity_poly.pdbx_seq_one_letter_code
_entity_poly.pdbx_strand_id
1 'polypeptide(L)'
;MIPFSPPAALDALERAAAEVGAAESQLRDQFAKEIAQLETDRRRAYRRFHFLSALVSADATAADRETSRAAQRLAAAEELEWAGRDAARDEVLDAMTPLADAVHDDRLAREEEARAAAEARPEADAEPVAYSLDEPAHGEGRETALLIALSDFEARFEALRGKPFAELFDRYMPDTPLVDF
;
A
#
# COMPACT_ATOMS: atom_id res chain seq x y z
N MET A 1 69.60 -21.66 1.24
CA MET A 1 68.33 -21.62 2.01
C MET A 1 67.24 -22.00 1.01
N ILE A 2 66.70 -23.22 1.10
CA ILE A 2 65.67 -23.69 0.15
C ILE A 2 64.32 -23.19 0.68
N PRO A 3 63.49 -22.49 -0.12
CA PRO A 3 62.19 -22.03 0.34
C PRO A 3 61.28 -23.23 0.60
N PHE A 4 60.63 -23.24 1.76
CA PHE A 4 59.62 -24.24 2.10
C PHE A 4 58.33 -23.88 1.35
N SER A 5 57.99 -24.62 0.31
CA SER A 5 56.68 -24.51 -0.34
C SER A 5 55.67 -25.32 0.45
N PRO A 6 54.48 -24.78 0.77
CA PRO A 6 53.45 -25.55 1.44
C PRO A 6 53.04 -26.77 0.61
N PRO A 7 52.57 -27.86 1.25
CA PRO A 7 52.02 -29.00 0.53
C PRO A 7 50.85 -28.55 -0.35
N ALA A 8 50.79 -29.03 -1.59
CA ALA A 8 49.72 -28.69 -2.55
C ALA A 8 48.28 -28.93 -2.02
N ALA A 9 48.13 -29.81 -1.03
CA ALA A 9 46.85 -30.02 -0.36
C ALA A 9 46.37 -28.78 0.43
N LEU A 10 47.28 -28.01 1.04
CA LEU A 10 46.92 -26.77 1.73
C LEU A 10 46.48 -25.69 0.74
N ASP A 11 47.18 -25.53 -0.38
CA ASP A 11 46.79 -24.59 -1.44
C ASP A 11 45.43 -24.95 -2.06
N ALA A 12 45.11 -26.24 -2.15
CA ALA A 12 43.80 -26.71 -2.60
C ALA A 12 42.70 -26.37 -1.58
N LEU A 13 42.96 -26.56 -0.28
CA LEU A 13 42.02 -26.20 0.78
C LEU A 13 41.82 -24.69 0.90
N GLU A 14 42.88 -23.89 0.74
CA GLU A 14 42.79 -22.43 0.74
C GLU A 14 41.93 -21.93 -0.43
N ARG A 15 42.14 -22.45 -1.64
CA ARG A 15 41.28 -22.13 -2.79
C ARG A 15 39.84 -22.53 -2.56
N ALA A 16 39.59 -23.74 -2.04
CA ALA A 16 38.23 -24.18 -1.72
C ALA A 16 37.56 -23.28 -0.66
N ALA A 17 38.31 -22.88 0.39
CA ALA A 17 37.81 -21.96 1.41
C ALA A 17 37.50 -20.57 0.82
N ALA A 18 38.35 -20.07 -0.08
CA ALA A 18 38.13 -18.80 -0.77
C ALA A 18 36.91 -18.86 -1.71
N GLU A 19 36.74 -19.95 -2.44
CA GLU A 19 35.58 -20.17 -3.32
C GLU A 19 34.27 -20.23 -2.53
N VAL A 20 34.25 -20.98 -1.42
CA VAL A 20 33.07 -21.06 -0.54
C VAL A 20 32.77 -19.70 0.11
N GLY A 21 33.79 -18.99 0.59
CA GLY A 21 33.63 -17.65 1.17
C GLY A 21 33.13 -16.61 0.17
N ALA A 22 33.57 -16.69 -1.10
CA ALA A 22 33.04 -15.85 -2.18
C ALA A 22 31.57 -16.19 -2.49
N ALA A 23 31.21 -17.47 -2.54
CA ALA A 23 29.83 -17.90 -2.75
C ALA A 23 28.90 -17.48 -1.60
N GLU A 24 29.34 -17.61 -0.35
CA GLU A 24 28.62 -17.12 0.83
C GLU A 24 28.41 -15.61 0.78
N SER A 25 29.45 -14.85 0.44
CA SER A 25 29.38 -13.39 0.34
C SER A 25 28.39 -12.95 -0.74
N GLN A 26 28.46 -13.58 -1.93
CA GLN A 26 27.52 -13.32 -3.01
C GLN A 26 26.07 -13.63 -2.61
N LEU A 27 25.84 -14.71 -1.87
CA LEU A 27 24.50 -15.08 -1.39
C LEU A 27 23.99 -14.06 -0.36
N ARG A 28 24.84 -13.59 0.56
CA ARG A 28 24.50 -12.52 1.51
C ARG A 28 24.14 -11.23 0.80
N ASP A 29 24.91 -10.83 -0.21
CA ASP A 29 24.63 -9.62 -0.99
C ASP A 29 23.29 -9.73 -1.73
N GLN A 30 22.96 -10.91 -2.25
CA GLN A 30 21.68 -11.16 -2.90
C GLN A 30 20.52 -11.05 -1.89
N PHE A 31 20.61 -11.73 -0.75
CA PHE A 31 19.58 -11.65 0.28
C PHE A 31 19.41 -10.24 0.83
N ALA A 32 20.49 -9.48 1.02
CA ALA A 32 20.42 -8.10 1.46
C ALA A 32 19.60 -7.23 0.49
N LYS A 33 19.77 -7.43 -0.82
CA LYS A 33 18.97 -6.72 -1.84
C LYS A 33 17.51 -7.14 -1.82
N GLU A 34 17.23 -8.44 -1.70
CA GLU A 34 15.85 -8.96 -1.65
C GLU A 34 15.10 -8.45 -0.41
N ILE A 35 15.77 -8.45 0.75
CA ILE A 35 15.21 -7.91 2.00
C ILE A 35 14.90 -6.41 1.82
N ALA A 36 15.86 -5.62 1.31
CA ALA A 36 15.65 -4.19 1.09
C ALA A 36 14.49 -3.89 0.12
N GLN A 37 14.32 -4.72 -0.91
CA GLN A 37 13.19 -4.61 -1.84
C GLN A 37 11.86 -4.92 -1.14
N LEU A 38 11.78 -6.05 -0.42
CA LEU A 38 10.57 -6.42 0.32
C LEU A 38 10.20 -5.39 1.39
N GLU A 39 11.18 -4.79 2.06
CA GLU A 39 10.95 -3.71 3.02
C GLU A 39 10.39 -2.45 2.35
N THR A 40 10.87 -2.13 1.15
CA THR A 40 10.36 -1.02 0.35
C THR A 40 8.93 -1.28 -0.10
N ASP A 41 8.64 -2.48 -0.62
CA ASP A 41 7.31 -2.87 -1.06
C ASP A 41 6.31 -2.92 0.09
N ARG A 42 6.72 -3.47 1.24
CA ARG A 42 5.91 -3.47 2.47
C ARG A 42 5.58 -2.06 2.92
N ARG A 43 6.56 -1.15 2.97
CA ARG A 43 6.31 0.26 3.32
C ARG A 43 5.31 0.89 2.37
N ARG A 44 5.50 0.74 1.05
CA ARG A 44 4.58 1.27 0.03
C ARG A 44 3.16 0.74 0.22
N ALA A 45 3.00 -0.57 0.42
CA ALA A 45 1.69 -1.19 0.64
C ALA A 45 0.97 -0.62 1.87
N TYR A 46 1.64 -0.52 3.02
CA TYR A 46 1.04 0.05 4.23
C TYR A 46 0.71 1.53 4.08
N ARG A 47 1.52 2.32 3.37
CA ARG A 47 1.21 3.73 3.11
C ARG A 47 -0.05 3.89 2.26
N ARG A 48 -0.18 3.10 1.19
CA ARG A 48 -1.39 3.08 0.35
C ARG A 48 -2.63 2.69 1.16
N PHE A 49 -2.49 1.66 1.98
CA PHE A 49 -3.54 1.21 2.89
C PHE A 49 -3.97 2.32 3.86
N HIS A 50 -3.03 2.96 4.58
CA HIS A 50 -3.34 4.00 5.56
C HIS A 50 -3.98 5.22 4.90
N PHE A 51 -3.45 5.67 3.77
CA PHE A 51 -4.01 6.78 3.02
C PHE A 51 -5.46 6.49 2.59
N LEU A 52 -5.71 5.37 1.93
CA LEU A 52 -7.07 5.01 1.50
C LEU A 52 -8.01 4.80 2.70
N SER A 53 -7.52 4.21 3.79
CA SER A 53 -8.30 4.04 5.03
C SER A 53 -8.72 5.39 5.64
N ALA A 54 -7.85 6.40 5.59
CA ALA A 54 -8.17 7.75 6.06
C ALA A 54 -9.28 8.39 5.21
N LEU A 55 -9.20 8.23 3.88
CA LEU A 55 -10.22 8.74 2.95
C LEU A 55 -11.58 8.07 3.18
N VAL A 56 -11.61 6.74 3.28
CA VAL A 56 -12.84 5.97 3.56
C VAL A 56 -13.44 6.38 4.91
N SER A 57 -12.59 6.57 5.93
CA SER A 57 -13.06 7.02 7.25
C SER A 57 -13.64 8.43 7.22
N ALA A 58 -13.07 9.33 6.41
CA ALA A 58 -13.55 10.70 6.25
C ALA A 58 -14.86 10.78 5.44
N ASP A 59 -15.10 9.85 4.51
CA ASP A 59 -16.34 9.78 3.73
C ASP A 59 -17.52 9.16 4.51
N ALA A 60 -17.27 8.43 5.60
CA ALA A 60 -18.23 7.55 6.27
C ALA A 60 -19.59 8.20 6.63
N THR A 61 -19.64 9.52 6.82
CA THR A 61 -20.86 10.27 7.17
C THR A 61 -21.20 11.39 6.19
N ALA A 62 -20.53 11.44 5.03
CA ALA A 62 -20.74 12.47 4.03
C ALA A 62 -22.14 12.37 3.41
N ALA A 63 -22.92 13.45 3.51
CA ALA A 63 -24.28 13.51 2.98
C ALA A 63 -24.34 13.47 1.45
N ASP A 64 -23.34 14.03 0.79
CA ASP A 64 -23.24 14.16 -0.66
C ASP A 64 -21.77 14.16 -1.12
N ARG A 65 -21.57 14.16 -2.44
CA ARG A 65 -20.24 14.15 -3.07
C ARG A 65 -19.41 15.38 -2.73
N GLU A 66 -20.02 16.55 -2.58
CA GLU A 66 -19.29 17.79 -2.30
C GLU A 66 -18.71 17.74 -0.88
N THR A 67 -19.53 17.35 0.09
CA THR A 67 -19.14 17.15 1.48
C THR A 67 -18.10 16.04 1.61
N SER A 68 -18.27 14.95 0.85
CA SER A 68 -17.32 13.84 0.78
C SER A 68 -15.94 14.29 0.30
N ARG A 69 -15.88 14.97 -0.85
CA ARG A 69 -14.64 15.51 -1.41
C ARG A 69 -13.96 16.46 -0.43
N ALA A 70 -14.72 17.34 0.21
CA ALA A 70 -14.17 18.28 1.19
C ALA A 70 -13.54 17.56 2.40
N ALA A 71 -14.24 16.57 2.97
CA ALA A 71 -13.75 15.78 4.09
C ALA A 71 -12.51 14.95 3.71
N GLN A 72 -12.56 14.27 2.57
CA GLN A 72 -11.44 13.48 2.06
C GLN A 72 -10.21 14.34 1.76
N ARG A 73 -10.36 15.55 1.21
CA ARG A 73 -9.24 16.49 1.02
C ARG A 73 -8.61 16.95 2.33
N LEU A 74 -9.42 17.12 3.38
CA LEU A 74 -8.90 17.46 4.70
C LEU A 74 -8.09 16.29 5.26
N ALA A 75 -8.64 15.08 5.24
CA ALA A 75 -7.96 13.87 5.68
C ALA A 75 -6.66 13.61 4.90
N ALA A 76 -6.66 13.80 3.57
CA ALA A 76 -5.46 13.69 2.75
C ALA A 76 -4.39 14.72 3.16
N ALA A 77 -4.76 15.96 3.43
CA ALA A 77 -3.82 16.98 3.86
C ALA A 77 -3.24 16.69 5.26
N GLU A 78 -4.05 16.12 6.16
CA GLU A 78 -3.61 15.68 7.49
C GLU A 78 -2.63 14.50 7.39
N GLU A 79 -2.95 13.47 6.61
CA GLU A 79 -2.11 12.29 6.39
C GLU A 79 -0.78 12.63 5.71
N LEU A 80 -0.75 13.70 4.89
CA LEU A 80 0.45 14.24 4.27
C LEU A 80 1.21 15.26 5.14
N GLU A 81 0.72 15.51 6.36
CA GLU A 81 1.26 16.49 7.31
C GLU A 81 1.40 17.90 6.70
N TRP A 82 0.45 18.31 5.88
CA TRP A 82 0.46 19.63 5.25
C TRP A 82 -0.17 20.66 6.20
N ALA A 83 0.67 21.27 7.04
CA ALA A 83 0.30 22.33 7.99
C ALA A 83 -0.26 23.63 7.35
N GLY A 84 -0.39 23.68 6.02
CA GLY A 84 -0.99 24.77 5.26
C GLY A 84 -1.17 24.37 3.79
N ARG A 85 -2.05 25.08 3.07
CA ARG A 85 -2.27 24.85 1.63
C ARG A 85 -1.67 25.99 0.81
N ASP A 86 -0.97 25.62 -0.24
CA ASP A 86 -0.51 26.51 -1.29
C ASP A 86 -1.06 25.97 -2.63
N ALA A 87 -0.91 26.75 -3.70
CA ALA A 87 -1.46 26.39 -5.01
C ALA A 87 -0.98 25.01 -5.51
N ALA A 88 0.24 24.60 -5.16
CA ALA A 88 0.80 23.33 -5.60
C ALA A 88 0.23 22.13 -4.80
N ARG A 89 -0.05 22.34 -3.50
CA ARG A 89 -0.75 21.35 -2.66
C ARG A 89 -2.22 21.23 -3.05
N ASP A 90 -2.87 22.35 -3.34
CA ASP A 90 -4.26 22.35 -3.81
C ASP A 90 -4.40 21.62 -5.15
N GLU A 91 -3.45 21.79 -6.08
CA GLU A 91 -3.41 21.04 -7.34
C GLU A 91 -3.34 19.52 -7.13
N VAL A 92 -2.55 19.06 -6.15
CA VAL A 92 -2.51 17.63 -5.79
C VAL A 92 -3.83 17.16 -5.18
N LEU A 93 -4.42 17.94 -4.28
CA LEU A 93 -5.71 17.60 -3.68
C LEU A 93 -6.85 17.63 -4.73
N ASP A 94 -6.74 18.48 -5.75
CA ASP A 94 -7.66 18.51 -6.90
C ASP A 94 -7.53 17.24 -7.74
N ALA A 95 -6.30 16.79 -8.00
CA ALA A 95 -6.04 15.55 -8.73
C ALA A 95 -6.61 14.30 -8.05
N MET A 96 -6.84 14.34 -6.73
CA MET A 96 -7.45 13.27 -5.95
C MET A 96 -8.98 13.14 -6.16
N THR A 97 -9.63 14.14 -6.77
CA THR A 97 -11.11 14.15 -6.91
C THR A 97 -11.72 12.84 -7.45
N PRO A 98 -11.17 12.20 -8.50
CA PRO A 98 -11.71 10.92 -8.98
C PRO A 98 -11.58 9.76 -7.98
N LEU A 99 -10.51 9.73 -7.19
CA LEU A 99 -10.36 8.76 -6.10
C LEU A 99 -11.40 9.02 -5.02
N ALA A 100 -11.63 10.29 -4.67
CA ALA A 100 -12.64 10.65 -3.68
C ALA A 100 -14.06 10.27 -4.13
N ASP A 101 -14.37 10.46 -5.42
CA ASP A 101 -15.63 10.01 -6.00
C ASP A 101 -15.78 8.49 -5.95
N ALA A 102 -14.73 7.73 -6.26
CA ALA A 102 -14.75 6.27 -6.20
C ALA A 102 -14.99 5.74 -4.78
N VAL A 103 -14.40 6.37 -3.76
CA VAL A 103 -14.66 6.06 -2.34
C VAL A 103 -16.13 6.28 -1.99
N HIS A 104 -16.69 7.41 -2.40
CA HIS A 104 -18.08 7.74 -2.13
C HIS A 104 -19.05 6.77 -2.85
N ASP A 105 -18.73 6.41 -4.09
CA ASP A 105 -19.52 5.47 -4.90
C ASP A 105 -19.54 4.06 -4.28
N ASP A 106 -18.40 3.57 -3.77
CA ASP A 106 -18.37 2.29 -3.06
C ASP A 106 -19.24 2.33 -1.80
N ARG A 107 -19.19 3.41 -1.01
CA ARG A 107 -20.03 3.52 0.19
C ARG A 107 -21.52 3.51 -0.16
N LEU A 108 -21.95 4.32 -1.13
CA LEU A 108 -23.36 4.36 -1.54
C LEU A 108 -23.84 3.00 -2.07
N ALA A 109 -23.03 2.33 -2.89
CA ALA A 109 -23.35 1.00 -3.38
C ALA A 109 -23.52 -0.01 -2.22
N ARG A 110 -22.64 0.04 -1.21
CA ARG A 110 -22.74 -0.82 -0.02
C ARG A 110 -23.98 -0.52 0.83
N GLU A 111 -24.37 0.74 0.94
CA GLU A 111 -25.60 1.15 1.65
C GLU A 111 -26.86 0.68 0.92
N GLU A 112 -26.89 0.82 -0.40
CA GLU A 112 -27.97 0.30 -1.25
C GLU A 112 -28.09 -1.23 -1.16
N GLU A 113 -26.97 -1.94 -1.23
CA GLU A 113 -26.92 -3.40 -1.05
C GLU A 113 -27.41 -3.82 0.36
N ALA A 114 -26.95 -3.14 1.41
CA ALA A 114 -27.38 -3.42 2.77
C ALA A 114 -28.89 -3.16 2.97
N ARG A 115 -29.41 -2.10 2.34
CA ARG A 115 -30.84 -1.79 2.34
C ARG A 115 -31.63 -2.84 1.57
N ALA A 116 -31.20 -3.23 0.38
CA ALA A 116 -31.85 -4.27 -0.40
C ALA A 116 -31.85 -5.62 0.35
N ALA A 117 -30.76 -5.97 1.02
CA ALA A 117 -30.67 -7.16 1.86
C ALA A 117 -31.60 -7.11 3.07
N ALA A 118 -31.79 -5.92 3.67
CA ALA A 118 -32.72 -5.73 4.78
C ALA A 118 -34.19 -5.84 4.32
N GLU A 119 -34.51 -5.31 3.12
CA GLU A 119 -35.85 -5.38 2.50
C GLU A 119 -36.17 -6.80 1.99
N ALA A 120 -35.17 -7.54 1.50
CA ALA A 120 -35.32 -8.91 0.99
C ALA A 120 -35.40 -9.98 2.08
N ARG A 121 -35.19 -9.62 3.36
CA ARG A 121 -35.27 -10.56 4.48
C ARG A 121 -36.72 -11.06 4.57
N PRO A 122 -36.99 -12.34 4.27
CA PRO A 122 -38.36 -12.84 4.27
C PRO A 122 -38.92 -12.79 5.70
N GLU A 123 -40.22 -12.49 5.84
CA GLU A 123 -40.97 -12.83 7.05
C GLU A 123 -40.62 -14.26 7.46
N ALA A 124 -40.50 -14.51 8.77
CA ALA A 124 -39.79 -15.64 9.39
C ALA A 124 -40.28 -17.08 9.04
N ASP A 125 -41.11 -17.25 8.02
CA ASP A 125 -41.77 -18.50 7.61
C ASP A 125 -41.44 -18.97 6.17
N ALA A 126 -40.46 -18.38 5.47
CA ALA A 126 -40.08 -18.85 4.12
C ALA A 126 -39.11 -20.06 4.17
N GLU A 127 -39.51 -21.17 3.52
CA GLU A 127 -38.70 -22.40 3.37
C GLU A 127 -37.33 -22.14 2.72
N PRO A 128 -36.28 -22.91 3.10
CA PRO A 128 -34.92 -22.66 2.65
C PRO A 128 -34.78 -22.97 1.15
N VAL A 129 -34.69 -21.93 0.33
CA VAL A 129 -34.29 -22.04 -1.07
C VAL A 129 -32.80 -22.31 -1.10
N ALA A 130 -32.40 -23.38 -1.82
CA ALA A 130 -31.02 -23.81 -1.96
C ALA A 130 -30.14 -22.66 -2.50
N TYR A 131 -29.13 -22.28 -1.71
CA TYR A 131 -28.18 -21.21 -2.01
C TYR A 131 -27.33 -21.61 -3.23
N SER A 132 -27.50 -20.92 -4.36
CA SER A 132 -26.63 -21.07 -5.52
C SER A 132 -25.32 -20.33 -5.28
N LEU A 133 -24.20 -21.06 -5.29
CA LEU A 133 -22.83 -20.55 -5.07
C LEU A 133 -22.23 -19.77 -6.27
N ASP A 134 -23.06 -19.34 -7.23
CA ASP A 134 -22.62 -18.72 -8.49
C ASP A 134 -22.94 -17.21 -8.59
N GLU A 135 -23.33 -16.54 -7.50
CA GLU A 135 -23.39 -15.08 -7.51
C GLU A 135 -21.94 -14.52 -7.59
N PRO A 136 -21.59 -13.78 -8.64
CA PRO A 136 -20.28 -13.12 -8.69
C PRO A 136 -20.21 -12.16 -7.51
N ALA A 137 -19.17 -12.30 -6.69
CA ALA A 137 -18.95 -11.45 -5.53
C ALA A 137 -18.96 -9.98 -5.98
N HIS A 138 -20.09 -9.29 -5.81
CA HIS A 138 -20.27 -7.89 -6.22
C HIS A 138 -19.18 -6.96 -5.65
N GLY A 139 -18.53 -7.38 -4.56
CA GLY A 139 -17.37 -6.71 -3.94
C GLY A 139 -16.07 -6.74 -4.76
N GLU A 140 -15.78 -7.78 -5.56
CA GLU A 140 -14.49 -7.89 -6.29
C GLU A 140 -14.34 -6.81 -7.38
N GLY A 141 -15.44 -6.47 -8.06
CA GLY A 141 -15.45 -5.42 -9.08
C GLY A 141 -15.25 -4.02 -8.49
N ARG A 142 -15.82 -3.76 -7.31
CA ARG A 142 -15.70 -2.47 -6.62
C ARG A 142 -14.33 -2.27 -5.99
N GLU A 143 -13.80 -3.31 -5.36
CA GLU A 143 -12.42 -3.32 -4.86
C GLU A 143 -11.44 -2.99 -5.99
N THR A 144 -11.59 -3.64 -7.14
CA THR A 144 -10.76 -3.38 -8.33
C THR A 144 -10.87 -1.93 -8.78
N ALA A 145 -12.09 -1.36 -8.82
CA ALA A 145 -12.31 0.03 -9.23
C ALA A 145 -11.61 1.04 -8.28
N LEU A 146 -11.68 0.82 -6.96
CA LEU A 146 -10.99 1.65 -5.98
C LEU A 146 -9.47 1.59 -6.14
N LEU A 147 -8.93 0.39 -6.33
CA LEU A 147 -7.48 0.20 -6.53
C LEU A 147 -6.99 0.84 -7.83
N ILE A 148 -7.79 0.80 -8.91
CA ILE A 148 -7.51 1.50 -10.16
C ILE A 148 -7.52 3.02 -9.93
N ALA A 149 -8.55 3.56 -9.27
CA ALA A 149 -8.63 5.00 -9.00
C ALA A 149 -7.45 5.49 -8.15
N LEU A 150 -7.00 4.69 -7.18
CA LEU A 150 -5.80 4.99 -6.40
C LEU A 150 -4.54 4.99 -7.27
N SER A 151 -4.38 3.98 -8.13
CA SER A 151 -3.24 3.90 -9.07
C SER A 151 -3.23 5.08 -10.05
N ASP A 152 -4.39 5.50 -10.55
CA ASP A 152 -4.52 6.65 -11.44
C ASP A 152 -4.15 7.96 -10.75
N PHE A 153 -4.55 8.11 -9.47
CA PHE A 153 -4.13 9.24 -8.65
C PHE A 153 -2.61 9.26 -8.45
N GLU A 154 -2.00 8.12 -8.10
CA GLU A 154 -0.55 8.01 -7.92
C GLU A 154 0.22 8.38 -9.20
N ALA A 155 -0.25 7.92 -10.36
CA ALA A 155 0.35 8.26 -11.65
C ALA A 155 0.23 9.75 -11.99
N ARG A 156 -0.93 10.37 -11.69
CA ARG A 156 -1.12 11.82 -11.88
C ARG A 156 -0.25 12.62 -10.92
N PHE A 157 -0.13 12.19 -9.67
CA PHE A 157 0.76 12.81 -8.70
C PHE A 157 2.20 12.78 -9.20
N GLU A 158 2.68 11.63 -9.69
CA GLU A 158 4.04 11.49 -10.22
C GLU A 158 4.26 12.39 -11.44
N ALA A 159 3.30 12.47 -12.36
CA ALA A 159 3.35 13.39 -13.49
C ALA A 159 3.44 14.87 -13.06
N LEU A 160 2.73 15.26 -11.99
CA LEU A 160 2.72 16.63 -11.47
C LEU A 160 3.99 16.97 -10.66
N ARG A 161 4.57 15.99 -9.95
CA ARG A 161 5.63 16.23 -8.94
C ARG A 161 6.99 15.69 -9.33
N GLY A 162 7.06 14.86 -10.37
CA GLY A 162 8.28 14.18 -10.83
C GLY A 162 8.80 13.12 -9.84
N LYS A 163 7.98 12.70 -8.88
CA LYS A 163 8.34 11.75 -7.82
C LYS A 163 7.14 10.86 -7.48
N PRO A 164 7.37 9.58 -7.12
CA PRO A 164 6.30 8.70 -6.66
C PRO A 164 5.59 9.26 -5.43
N PHE A 165 4.27 9.08 -5.35
CA PHE A 165 3.46 9.49 -4.19
C PHE A 165 4.00 8.91 -2.87
N ALA A 166 4.50 7.68 -2.90
CA ALA A 166 5.08 7.01 -1.74
C ALA A 166 6.25 7.78 -1.09
N GLU A 167 7.02 8.56 -1.86
CA GLU A 167 8.15 9.33 -1.32
C GLU A 167 7.72 10.43 -0.35
N LEU A 168 6.47 10.93 -0.44
CA LEU A 168 5.96 11.93 0.51
C LEU A 168 5.96 11.41 1.95
N PHE A 169 5.91 10.09 2.11
CA PHE A 169 5.82 9.40 3.39
C PHE A 169 7.14 8.81 3.89
N ASP A 170 8.23 8.98 3.13
CA ASP A 170 9.58 8.54 3.52
C ASP A 170 10.28 9.54 4.46
N ARG A 171 9.54 10.51 5.02
CA ARG A 171 10.08 11.37 6.09
C ARG A 171 10.54 10.49 7.26
N TYR A 172 11.85 10.57 7.50
CA TYR A 172 12.64 9.82 8.45
C TYR A 172 11.95 9.65 9.82
N MET A 173 11.64 8.40 10.21
CA MET A 173 11.51 8.05 11.62
C MET A 173 12.92 7.95 12.21
N PRO A 174 13.27 8.71 13.25
CA PRO A 174 14.55 8.51 13.93
C PRO A 174 14.58 7.11 14.54
N ASP A 175 15.66 6.37 14.30
CA ASP A 175 15.92 5.11 14.98
C ASP A 175 15.79 5.32 16.49
N THR A 176 14.86 4.59 17.11
CA THR A 176 14.77 4.59 18.57
C THR A 176 16.04 3.93 19.08
N PRO A 177 16.89 4.62 19.86
CA PRO A 177 18.14 4.04 20.31
C PRO A 177 17.84 2.77 21.09
N LEU A 178 18.42 1.65 20.65
CA LEU A 178 18.45 0.41 21.41
C LEU A 178 19.16 0.71 22.73
N VAL A 179 18.41 0.64 23.83
CA VAL A 179 18.98 0.73 25.17
C VAL A 179 19.72 -0.57 25.42
N ASP A 180 21.05 -0.51 25.52
CA ASP A 180 21.83 -1.60 26.09
C ASP A 180 21.43 -1.73 27.58
N PHE A 181 20.86 -2.89 27.94
CA PHE A 181 20.52 -3.25 29.31
C PHE A 181 21.69 -3.95 30.02
#